data_AF-A0A9E4PZU9-F1
#
_entry.id   AF-A0A9E4PZU9-F1
#
_cell.length_a   1.000
_cell.length_b   1.000
_cell.length_c   1.000
_cell.angle_alpha   90.00
_cell.angle_beta   90.00
_cell.angle_gamma   90.00
#
_symmetry.space_group_name_H-M   'P 1'
#
loop_
_entity.id
_entity.type
_entity.pdbx_description
1 polymer ?
#
loop_
_entity_poly.entity_id
_entity_poly.type
_entity_poly.pdbx_seq_one_letter_code
_entity_poly.pdbx_strand_id
1 'polypeptide(L)' 'VRKLREVLSVVRPGILGVWTNDGDTTHADTMNCLKLMGEEVLPALREIGKDLELTDPFQKAAAAA' A
#
# COMPACT_ATOMS: atom_id res chain seq x y z
N VAL A 1 -5.89 7.71 0.92
CA VAL A 1 -5.16 7.67 -0.37
C VAL A 1 -4.25 8.89 -0.61
N ARG A 2 -4.74 10.14 -0.63
CA ARG A 2 -3.89 11.34 -0.89
C ARG A 2 -2.59 11.40 -0.06
N LYS A 3 -2.68 11.21 1.27
CA LYS A 3 -1.52 11.19 2.16
C LYS A 3 -0.51 10.07 1.81
N LEU A 4 -1.01 8.92 1.38
CA LEU A 4 -0.14 7.81 0.97
C LEU A 4 0.62 8.15 -0.31
N ARG A 5 -0.01 8.84 -1.28
CA ARG A 5 0.68 9.32 -2.48
C ARG A 5 1.84 10.25 -2.13
N GLU A 6 1.61 11.19 -1.22
CA GLU A 6 2.63 12.12 -0.75
C GLU A 6 3.82 11.36 -0.13
N VAL A 7 3.54 10.43 0.80
CA VAL A 7 4.59 9.59 1.42
C VAL A 7 5.34 8.78 0.38
N LEU A 8 4.65 8.11 -0.56
CA LEU A 8 5.27 7.33 -1.62
C LEU A 8 6.13 8.18 -2.56
N SER A 9 5.74 9.42 -2.83
CA SER A 9 6.51 10.33 -3.69
C SER A 9 7.83 10.77 -3.06
N VAL A 10 7.88 10.90 -1.73
CA VAL A 10 9.06 11.36 -0.99
C VAL A 10 9.96 10.20 -0.60
N VAL A 11 9.40 9.18 0.05
CA VAL A 11 10.17 8.08 0.64
C VAL A 11 10.58 7.04 -0.41
N ARG A 12 9.78 6.90 -1.48
CA ARG A 12 9.98 5.91 -2.56
C ARG A 12 10.34 4.50 -2.05
N PRO A 13 9.54 3.90 -1.16
CA PRO A 13 9.86 2.61 -0.56
C PRO A 13 9.77 1.47 -1.58
N GLY A 14 10.61 0.44 -1.43
CA GLY A 14 10.49 -0.80 -2.20
C GLY A 14 9.37 -1.72 -1.70
N ILE A 15 9.08 -1.72 -0.40
CA ILE A 15 8.00 -2.49 0.22
C ILE A 15 7.24 -1.59 1.19
N LEU A 16 5.90 -1.63 1.16
CA LEU A 16 5.02 -0.97 2.11
C LEU A 16 4.17 -2.00 2.86
N GLY A 17 4.34 -2.10 4.17
CA GLY A 17 3.45 -2.84 5.06
C GLY A 17 2.39 -1.91 5.65
N VAL A 18 1.14 -2.37 5.71
CA VAL A 18 0.03 -1.62 6.32
C VAL A 18 -0.55 -2.45 7.46
N TRP A 19 -0.60 -1.85 8.65
CA TRP A 19 -1.23 -2.43 9.83
C TRP A 19 -2.64 -1.85 9.97
N THR A 20 -3.66 -2.69 9.81
CA THR A 20 -5.05 -2.23 9.63
C THR A 20 -5.84 -2.06 10.92
N ASN A 21 -5.37 -2.65 12.01
CA ASN A 21 -6.06 -2.65 13.30
C ASN A 21 -5.01 -2.57 14.41
N ASP A 22 -5.03 -1.50 15.18
CA ASP A 22 -4.14 -1.33 16.34
C ASP A 22 -4.96 -0.94 17.57
N GLY A 23 -4.56 -1.42 18.74
CA GLY A 23 -5.28 -1.21 20.01
C GLY A 23 -6.68 -1.85 20.05
N ASP A 24 -7.58 -1.20 20.81
CA ASP A 24 -8.94 -1.69 21.05
C ASP A 24 -9.89 -1.28 19.92
N THR A 25 -9.93 -2.10 18.87
CA THR A 25 -10.81 -1.94 17.70
C THR A 25 -11.87 -3.04 17.73
N THR A 26 -13.13 -2.70 17.48
CA THR A 26 -14.19 -3.70 17.43
C THR A 26 -13.94 -4.69 16.30
N HIS A 27 -14.48 -5.91 16.42
CA HIS A 27 -14.40 -6.88 15.34
C HIS A 27 -15.07 -6.36 14.06
N ALA A 28 -16.20 -5.66 14.18
CA ALA A 28 -16.92 -5.09 13.05
C ALA A 28 -16.07 -4.05 12.30
N ASP A 29 -15.42 -3.14 13.04
CA ASP A 29 -14.55 -2.12 12.44
C ASP A 29 -13.32 -2.76 11.80
N THR A 30 -12.73 -3.77 12.43
CA THR A 30 -11.59 -4.52 11.87
C THR A 30 -11.97 -5.15 10.53
N MET A 31 -13.11 -5.83 10.45
CA MET A 31 -13.59 -6.45 9.21
C MET A 31 -13.89 -5.40 8.13
N ASN A 32 -14.45 -4.25 8.50
CA ASN A 32 -14.68 -3.16 7.57
C ASN A 32 -13.36 -2.54 7.06
N CYS A 33 -12.36 -2.34 7.92
CA CYS A 33 -11.03 -1.87 7.54
C CYS A 33 -10.34 -2.82 6.55
N LEU A 34 -10.40 -4.12 6.80
CA LEU A 34 -9.84 -5.14 5.88
C LEU A 34 -10.54 -5.10 4.52
N LYS A 35 -11.87 -5.00 4.50
CA LYS A 35 -12.65 -4.87 3.27
C LYS A 35 -12.21 -3.64 2.47
N LEU A 36 -12.21 -2.46 3.08
CA LEU A 36 -11.81 -1.21 2.42
C LEU A 36 -10.33 -1.23 1.99
N MET A 37 -9.45 -1.89 2.74
CA MET A 37 -8.05 -2.06 2.36
C MET A 37 -7.94 -2.83 1.04
N GLY A 38 -8.68 -3.93 0.90
CA GLY A 38 -8.69 -4.75 -0.31
C GLY A 38 -9.40 -4.11 -1.50
N GLU A 39 -10.54 -3.48 -1.27
CA GLU A 39 -11.40 -2.93 -2.33
C GLU A 39 -10.95 -1.55 -2.82
N GLU A 40 -10.44 -0.70 -1.92
CA GLU A 40 -10.22 0.72 -2.23
C GLU A 40 -8.74 1.10 -2.13
N VAL A 41 -8.08 0.78 -1.01
CA VAL A 41 -6.76 1.34 -0.70
C VAL A 41 -5.64 0.67 -1.50
N LEU A 42 -5.55 -0.66 -1.49
CA LEU A 42 -4.50 -1.39 -2.19
C LEU A 42 -4.58 -1.20 -3.72
N PRO A 43 -5.76 -1.21 -4.37
CA PRO A 43 -5.87 -0.88 -5.79
C PRO A 43 -5.38 0.54 -6.09
N ALA A 44 -5.79 1.54 -5.32
CA ALA A 44 -5.35 2.92 -5.51
C ALA A 44 -3.83 3.07 -5.32
N LEU A 45 -3.24 2.37 -4.34
CA LEU A 45 -1.79 2.36 -4.11
C LEU A 45 -1.00 1.76 -5.28
N ARG A 46 -1.53 0.72 -5.93
CA ARG A 46 -0.90 0.12 -7.11
C ARG A 46 -0.88 1.09 -8.29
N GLU A 47 -1.97 1.80 -8.55
CA GLU A 47 -2.01 2.83 -9.61
C GLU A 47 -1.07 3.99 -9.28
N ILE A 48 -1.05 4.46 -8.04
CA ILE A 48 -0.07 5.47 -7.59
C ILE A 48 1.37 4.98 -7.79
N GLY A 49 1.66 3.71 -7.48
CA GLY A 49 2.98 3.12 -7.67
C GLY A 49 3.41 3.13 -9.14
N LYS A 50 2.49 2.81 -10.06
CA LYS A 50 2.73 2.90 -11.51
C LYS A 50 2.99 4.35 -11.94
N ASP A 51 2.12 5.29 -11.54
CA ASP A 51 2.26 6.72 -11.87
C ASP A 51 3.57 7.33 -11.37
N LEU A 52 4.08 6.84 -10.23
CA LEU A 52 5.34 7.30 -9.62
C LEU A 52 6.56 6.50 -10.09
N GLU A 53 6.38 5.52 -10.98
CA GLU A 53 7.45 4.62 -11.46
C GLU A 53 8.20 3.94 -10.31
N LEU A 54 7.46 3.44 -9.31
CA LEU A 54 8.03 2.69 -8.19
C LEU A 54 8.18 1.22 -8.58
N THR A 55 9.41 0.72 -8.51
CA THR A 55 9.74 -0.70 -8.74
C THR A 55 9.77 -1.46 -7.43
N ASP A 56 9.06 -2.59 -7.37
CA ASP A 56 9.15 -3.50 -6.22
C ASP A 56 10.41 -4.41 -6.30
N PRO A 57 10.80 -5.08 -5.20
CA PRO A 57 11.97 -5.95 -5.17
C PRO A 57 11.91 -7.15 -6.12
N PHE A 58 10.71 -7.65 -6.42
CA PHE A 58 10.52 -8.80 -7.31
C PHE A 58 10.70 -8.39 -8.77
N GLN A 59 10.24 -7.20 -9.14
CA GLN A 59 10.49 -6.60 -10.46
C GLN A 59 11.98 -6.30 -10.67
N LYS A 60 12.67 -5.76 -9.65
CA LYS A 60 14.12 -5.52 -9.73
C LYS A 60 14.91 -6.82 -9.86
N ALA A 61 14.55 -7.85 -9.10
CA ALA A 61 15.23 -9.14 -9.16
C ALA A 61 15.11 -9.79 -10.55
N ALA A 62 13.95 -9.69 -11.20
CA ALA A 62 13.73 -10.21 -12.55
C ALA A 62 14.55 -9.46 -13.63
N ALA A 63 14.90 -8.19 -13.43
CA ALA A 63 15.69 -7.41 -14.38
C ALA A 63 17.21 -7.65 -14.30
N ALA A 64 17.67 -8.31 -13.23
CA ALA A 64 19.09 -8.59 -13.00
C ALA A 64 19.53 -10.00 -13.43
N ALA A 65 18.60 -10.81 -13.97
CA ALA A 65 18.82 -12.15 -14.50
C ALA A 65 18.81 -12.13 -16.04
#